data_AF-A0A8D0LC93-F1
#
_entry.id   AF-A0A8D0LC93-F1
#
_cell.length_a   1.000
_cell.length_b   1.000
_cell.length_c   1.000
_cell.angle_alpha   90.00
_cell.angle_beta   90.00
_cell.angle_gamma   90.00
#
_symmetry.space_group_name_H-M   'P 1'
#
loop_
_entity.id
_entity.type
_entity.pdbx_description
1 polymer ?
#
loop_
_entity_poly.entity_id
_entity_poly.type
_entity_poly.pdbx_seq_one_letter_code
_entity_poly.pdbx_strand_id
1 'polypeptide(L)'
;MSKILNHPRVYAFLHIPVQSGSDGVLMDMKREYCVGDFKRVVDFLKENVSGITIATDIICGFPGETDEDFQETIKLVEEYRFPSLFINQFYPRPGTPAAKINQVPAQLKKQRTKELSQLFHSYNPYDHKVGERQNVLVTEESFDSKFYVAHNRFYEQVLVPKNPEFMGKMVEVDIYEAGKHFMKGQPVSDANMYTPSITRPLAKGQVSGLTEVSKRDFLLYYTSKTAAVQA
;
A
#
# COMPACT_ATOMS: atom_id res chain seq x y z
N MET A 1 -3.94 -2.07 -14.89
CA MET A 1 -3.29 -2.20 -13.56
C MET A 1 -3.98 -3.24 -12.69
N SER A 2 -5.30 -3.18 -12.48
CA SER A 2 -6.06 -4.14 -11.64
C SER A 2 -5.81 -5.61 -11.96
N LYS A 3 -5.78 -6.01 -13.24
CA LYS A 3 -5.45 -7.40 -13.66
C LYS A 3 -4.11 -7.90 -13.10
N ILE A 4 -3.11 -7.04 -12.99
CA ILE A 4 -1.78 -7.39 -12.47
C ILE A 4 -1.85 -7.57 -10.95
N LEU A 5 -2.53 -6.68 -10.23
CA LEU A 5 -2.66 -6.74 -8.77
C LEU A 5 -3.55 -7.91 -8.31
N ASN A 6 -4.48 -8.35 -9.15
CA ASN A 6 -5.28 -9.56 -8.90
C ASN A 6 -4.48 -10.86 -9.09
N HIS A 7 -3.28 -10.79 -9.68
CA HIS A 7 -2.44 -11.97 -9.84
C HIS A 7 -1.96 -12.51 -8.47
N PRO A 8 -2.06 -13.83 -8.21
CA PRO A 8 -1.76 -14.40 -6.87
C PRO A 8 -0.31 -14.26 -6.41
N ARG A 9 0.61 -13.91 -7.32
CA ARG A 9 2.03 -13.66 -7.02
C ARG A 9 2.39 -12.17 -6.93
N VAL A 10 1.40 -11.30 -6.90
CA VAL A 10 1.57 -9.85 -6.78
C VAL A 10 0.82 -9.40 -5.53
N TYR A 11 1.45 -8.57 -4.73
CA TYR A 11 0.78 -7.97 -3.58
C TYR A 11 -0.38 -7.09 -4.04
N ALA A 12 -1.52 -7.22 -3.37
CA ALA A 12 -2.62 -6.26 -3.48
C ALA A 12 -2.32 -5.06 -2.59
N PHE A 13 -1.21 -4.39 -2.89
CA PHE A 13 -0.70 -3.23 -2.19
C PHE A 13 -0.12 -2.25 -3.21
N LEU A 14 -0.42 -0.96 -3.07
CA LEU A 14 0.21 0.09 -3.86
C LEU A 14 0.50 1.32 -3.00
N HIS A 15 1.67 1.91 -3.24
CA HIS A 15 1.99 3.23 -2.74
C HIS A 15 1.70 4.27 -3.82
N ILE A 16 0.68 5.11 -3.61
CA ILE A 16 0.25 6.16 -4.54
C ILE A 16 0.37 7.50 -3.82
N PRO A 17 1.48 8.24 -4.00
CA PRO A 17 1.70 9.50 -3.30
C PRO A 17 0.78 10.60 -3.82
N VAL A 18 -0.18 11.06 -3.02
CA VAL A 18 -1.02 12.22 -3.37
C VAL A 18 -0.31 13.53 -3.03
N GLN A 19 0.44 13.56 -1.93
CA GLN A 19 1.25 14.68 -1.40
C GLN A 19 0.44 15.82 -0.77
N SER A 20 -0.71 16.20 -1.34
CA SER A 20 -1.65 17.16 -0.75
C SER A 20 -3.07 16.85 -1.22
N GLY A 21 -4.07 17.22 -0.42
CA GLY A 21 -5.47 17.17 -0.83
C GLY A 21 -5.98 18.46 -1.48
N SER A 22 -5.11 19.44 -1.77
CA SER A 22 -5.45 20.67 -2.50
C SER A 22 -4.84 20.70 -3.89
N ASP A 23 -5.67 20.95 -4.90
CA ASP A 23 -5.22 21.12 -6.29
C ASP A 23 -4.29 22.33 -6.47
N GLY A 24 -4.49 23.39 -5.70
CA GLY A 24 -3.61 24.56 -5.70
C GLY A 24 -2.19 24.19 -5.23
N VAL A 25 -2.09 23.49 -4.11
CA VAL A 25 -0.82 23.00 -3.58
C VAL A 25 -0.16 21.99 -4.53
N LEU A 26 -0.94 21.08 -5.12
CA LEU A 26 -0.43 20.11 -6.11
C LEU A 26 0.14 20.82 -7.35
N MET A 27 -0.51 21.88 -7.83
CA MET A 27 -0.03 22.69 -8.94
C MET A 27 1.28 23.42 -8.60
N ASP A 28 1.39 23.97 -7.38
CA ASP A 28 2.61 24.61 -6.91
C ASP A 28 3.76 23.62 -6.71
N MET A 29 3.45 22.39 -6.35
CA MET A 29 4.37 21.24 -6.33
C MET A 29 4.77 20.75 -7.73
N LYS A 30 4.20 21.30 -8.81
CA LYS A 30 4.40 20.84 -10.20
C LYS A 30 3.95 19.39 -10.42
N ARG A 31 2.85 19.00 -9.80
CA ARG A 31 2.17 17.73 -10.12
C ARG A 31 1.34 17.87 -11.38
N GLU A 32 1.38 16.84 -12.22
CA GLU A 32 0.60 16.76 -13.46
C GLU A 32 -0.73 16.01 -13.27
N TYR A 33 -1.24 16.00 -12.04
CA TYR A 33 -2.50 15.37 -11.66
C TYR A 33 -3.23 16.23 -10.63
N CYS A 34 -4.55 16.11 -10.58
CA CYS A 34 -5.38 16.69 -9.52
C CYS A 34 -5.82 15.64 -8.50
N VAL A 35 -6.41 16.08 -7.39
CA VAL A 35 -7.03 15.21 -6.38
C VAL A 35 -8.09 14.33 -7.01
N GLY A 36 -8.87 14.86 -7.97
CA GLY A 36 -9.86 14.08 -8.72
C GLY A 36 -9.27 12.91 -9.51
N ASP A 37 -8.08 13.07 -10.08
CA ASP A 37 -7.38 11.97 -10.77
C ASP A 37 -6.89 10.92 -9.77
N PHE A 38 -6.35 11.36 -8.63
CA PHE A 38 -5.97 10.46 -7.53
C PHE A 38 -7.17 9.63 -7.06
N LYS A 39 -8.30 10.29 -6.76
CA LYS A 39 -9.54 9.62 -6.34
C LYS A 39 -9.99 8.59 -7.37
N ARG A 40 -10.06 8.98 -8.64
CA ARG A 40 -10.44 8.08 -9.75
C ARG A 40 -9.57 6.82 -9.80
N VAL A 41 -8.26 6.96 -9.61
CA VAL A 41 -7.34 5.81 -9.58
C VAL A 41 -7.58 4.94 -8.35
N VAL A 42 -7.70 5.53 -7.15
CA VAL A 42 -7.89 4.80 -5.90
C VAL A 42 -9.23 4.07 -5.89
N ASP A 43 -10.31 4.74 -6.28
CA ASP A 43 -11.67 4.17 -6.31
C ASP A 43 -11.74 3.01 -7.30
N PHE A 44 -11.21 3.20 -8.52
CA PHE A 44 -11.11 2.13 -9.51
C PHE A 44 -10.35 0.91 -8.97
N LEU A 45 -9.26 1.13 -8.23
CA LEU A 45 -8.48 0.04 -7.65
C LEU A 45 -9.22 -0.66 -6.51
N LYS A 46 -9.86 0.09 -5.60
CA LYS A 46 -10.66 -0.46 -4.49
C LYS A 46 -11.83 -1.30 -5.01
N GLU A 47 -12.49 -0.87 -6.09
CA GLU A 47 -13.59 -1.59 -6.73
C GLU A 47 -13.13 -2.87 -7.45
N ASN A 48 -11.94 -2.87 -8.06
CA ASN A 48 -11.51 -3.95 -8.95
C ASN A 48 -10.45 -4.89 -8.34
N VAL A 49 -9.89 -4.57 -7.17
CA VAL A 49 -8.88 -5.35 -6.47
C VAL A 49 -9.31 -5.50 -5.02
N SER A 50 -10.04 -6.59 -4.74
CA SER A 50 -10.61 -6.84 -3.42
C SER A 50 -9.54 -6.79 -2.32
N GLY A 51 -9.79 -5.94 -1.31
CA GLY A 51 -8.92 -5.80 -0.14
C GLY A 51 -7.64 -5.01 -0.37
N ILE A 52 -7.44 -4.36 -1.53
CA ILE A 52 -6.21 -3.62 -1.81
C ILE A 52 -5.87 -2.59 -0.73
N THR A 53 -4.61 -2.62 -0.27
CA THR A 53 -4.07 -1.60 0.62
C THR A 53 -3.42 -0.48 -0.19
N ILE A 54 -3.87 0.74 0.05
CA ILE A 54 -3.28 1.95 -0.53
C ILE A 54 -2.49 2.68 0.55
N ALA A 55 -1.19 2.80 0.33
CA ALA A 55 -0.34 3.73 1.07
C ALA A 55 -0.26 5.07 0.32
N THR A 56 -0.07 6.17 1.06
CA THR A 56 0.17 7.48 0.45
C THR A 56 1.05 8.36 1.33
N ASP A 57 1.65 9.38 0.70
CA ASP A 57 2.44 10.42 1.36
C ASP A 57 1.65 11.73 1.37
N ILE A 58 1.77 12.49 2.46
CA ILE A 58 1.31 13.87 2.59
C ILE A 58 2.47 14.75 3.09
N ILE A 59 2.62 15.93 2.48
CA ILE A 59 3.55 16.96 2.90
C ILE A 59 2.74 18.14 3.44
N CYS A 60 2.80 18.36 4.75
CA CYS A 60 2.18 19.51 5.40
C CYS A 60 3.08 20.75 5.30
N GLY A 61 2.48 21.90 5.05
CA GLY A 61 3.15 23.19 5.10
C GLY A 61 3.98 23.48 3.87
N PHE A 62 3.55 23.01 2.70
CA PHE A 62 4.16 23.41 1.44
C PHE A 62 4.13 24.95 1.32
N PRO A 63 5.15 25.60 0.75
CA PRO A 63 5.17 27.05 0.63
C PRO A 63 3.93 27.59 -0.11
N GLY A 64 3.20 28.52 0.51
CA GLY A 64 1.92 29.03 -0.01
C GLY A 64 0.66 28.32 0.50
N GLU A 65 0.77 27.17 1.18
CA GLU A 65 -0.39 26.40 1.68
C GLU A 65 -1.24 27.19 2.67
N THR A 66 -2.50 27.43 2.31
CA THR A 66 -3.51 28.12 3.12
C THR A 66 -4.19 27.18 4.12
N ASP A 67 -5.05 27.72 4.99
CA ASP A 67 -5.80 26.89 5.93
C ASP A 67 -6.87 26.08 5.19
N GLU A 68 -7.48 26.64 4.14
CA GLU A 68 -8.42 25.96 3.26
C GLU A 68 -7.76 24.75 2.57
N ASP A 69 -6.56 24.92 2.02
CA ASP A 69 -5.80 23.83 1.37
C ASP A 69 -5.52 22.67 2.34
N PHE A 70 -5.17 23.01 3.57
CA PHE A 70 -4.91 22.01 4.60
C PHE A 70 -6.20 21.29 5.01
N GLN A 71 -7.33 22.00 5.09
CA GLN A 71 -8.63 21.38 5.37
C GLN A 71 -9.10 20.45 4.24
N GLU A 72 -8.78 20.73 2.97
CA GLU A 72 -9.01 19.79 1.87
C GLU A 72 -8.19 18.50 2.03
N THR A 73 -6.94 18.63 2.51
CA THR A 73 -6.10 17.48 2.87
C THR A 73 -6.68 16.65 4.00
N ILE A 74 -7.20 17.28 5.05
CA ILE A 74 -7.89 16.60 6.15
C ILE A 74 -9.09 15.80 5.63
N LYS A 75 -9.96 16.43 4.83
CA LYS A 75 -11.14 15.77 4.24
C LYS A 75 -10.77 14.54 3.41
N LEU A 76 -9.72 14.62 2.61
CA LEU A 76 -9.25 13.48 1.80
C LEU A 76 -8.83 12.30 2.69
N VAL A 77 -8.14 12.55 3.80
CA VAL A 77 -7.73 11.49 4.74
C VAL A 77 -8.93 10.94 5.52
N GLU A 78 -9.89 11.78 5.91
CA GLU A 78 -11.15 11.35 6.53
C GLU A 78 -11.97 10.45 5.62
N GLU A 79 -12.05 10.78 4.33
CA GLU A 79 -12.81 10.03 3.32
C GLU A 79 -12.21 8.65 3.06
N TYR A 80 -10.89 8.58 2.87
CA TYR A 80 -10.24 7.34 2.46
C TYR A 80 -9.75 6.45 3.61
N ARG A 81 -9.55 7.02 4.81
CA ARG A 81 -9.04 6.36 6.03
C ARG A 81 -7.88 5.40 5.72
N PHE A 82 -6.84 5.91 5.06
CA PHE A 82 -5.70 5.12 4.59
C PHE A 82 -5.10 4.24 5.69
N PRO A 83 -4.83 2.94 5.44
CA PRO A 83 -4.14 2.08 6.39
C PRO A 83 -2.69 2.49 6.66
N SER A 84 -2.01 3.05 5.64
CA SER A 84 -0.64 3.52 5.71
C SER A 84 -0.54 4.94 5.16
N LEU A 85 -0.20 5.90 6.03
CA LEU A 85 -0.09 7.31 5.69
C LEU A 85 1.22 7.88 6.20
N PHE A 86 2.06 8.38 5.29
CA PHE A 86 3.32 9.02 5.62
C PHE A 86 3.11 10.54 5.70
N ILE A 87 3.16 11.10 6.91
CA ILE A 87 2.93 12.52 7.15
C ILE A 87 4.27 13.20 7.39
N ASN A 88 4.68 14.07 6.46
CA ASN A 88 5.94 14.78 6.52
C ASN A 88 5.72 16.30 6.58
N GLN A 89 6.66 17.03 7.18
CA GLN A 89 6.71 18.49 7.06
C GLN A 89 7.49 18.87 5.80
N PHE A 90 7.09 19.97 5.15
CA PHE A 90 7.92 20.54 4.10
C PHE A 90 9.23 21.11 4.68
N TYR A 91 10.36 20.70 4.09
CA TYR A 91 11.68 21.27 4.35
C TYR A 91 12.26 21.86 3.05
N PRO A 92 12.51 23.18 2.99
CA PRO A 92 13.07 23.80 1.79
C PRO A 92 14.47 23.24 1.54
N ARG A 93 14.70 22.78 0.30
CA ARG A 93 16.02 22.34 -0.16
C ARG A 93 16.69 23.49 -0.93
N PRO A 94 17.93 23.90 -0.58
CA PRO A 94 18.64 24.95 -1.30
C PRO A 94 18.66 24.70 -2.81
N GLY A 95 18.41 25.75 -3.60
CA GLY A 95 18.40 25.68 -5.07
C GLY A 95 17.06 25.25 -5.70
N THR A 96 16.07 24.82 -4.93
CA THR A 96 14.75 24.46 -5.47
C THR A 96 13.84 25.69 -5.66
N PRO A 97 12.90 25.68 -6.63
CA PRO A 97 11.89 26.72 -6.75
C PRO A 97 11.08 26.93 -5.47
N ALA A 98 10.70 25.83 -4.81
CA ALA A 98 9.93 25.86 -3.57
C ALA A 98 10.67 26.56 -2.42
N ALA A 99 12.00 26.54 -2.39
CA ALA A 99 12.77 27.28 -1.38
C ALA A 99 12.70 28.81 -1.53
N LYS A 100 12.27 29.32 -2.69
CA LYS A 100 12.15 30.76 -2.98
C LYS A 100 10.75 31.31 -2.71
N ILE A 101 9.76 30.45 -2.51
CA ILE A 101 8.37 30.82 -2.22
C ILE A 101 8.26 31.22 -0.74
N ASN A 102 7.29 32.06 -0.39
CA ASN A 102 7.00 32.42 1.00
C ASN A 102 6.68 31.15 1.81
N GLN A 103 7.51 30.90 2.82
CA GLN A 103 7.43 29.67 3.61
C GLN A 103 6.32 29.76 4.66
N VAL A 104 5.62 28.64 4.87
CA VAL A 104 4.70 28.48 6.00
C VAL A 104 5.50 28.50 7.31
N PRO A 105 5.09 29.28 8.34
CA PRO A 105 5.77 29.34 9.62
C PRO A 105 5.95 27.96 10.25
N ALA A 106 7.13 27.71 10.85
CA ALA A 106 7.47 26.40 11.42
C ALA A 106 6.45 25.91 12.48
N GLN A 107 5.89 26.83 13.27
CA GLN A 107 4.85 26.51 14.25
C GLN A 107 3.57 25.99 13.57
N LEU A 108 3.16 26.62 12.47
CA LEU A 108 1.97 26.21 11.71
C LEU A 108 2.19 24.85 11.02
N LYS A 109 3.37 24.61 10.44
CA LYS A 109 3.73 23.28 9.90
C LYS A 109 3.64 22.19 10.96
N LYS A 110 4.17 22.46 12.17
CA LYS A 110 4.10 21.54 13.31
C LYS A 110 2.67 21.28 13.77
N GLN A 111 1.84 22.32 13.81
CA GLN A 111 0.43 22.20 14.15
C GLN A 111 -0.31 21.32 13.13
N ARG A 112 -0.16 21.59 11.83
CA ARG A 112 -0.80 20.84 10.74
C ARG A 112 -0.40 19.36 10.74
N THR A 113 0.90 19.05 10.85
CA THR A 113 1.36 17.67 10.98
C THR A 113 0.75 16.99 12.21
N LYS A 114 0.72 17.67 13.36
CA LYS A 114 0.13 17.11 14.59
C LYS A 114 -1.36 16.80 14.41
N GLU A 115 -2.12 17.72 13.84
CA GLU A 115 -3.55 17.55 13.58
C GLU A 115 -3.82 16.37 12.63
N LEU A 116 -3.09 16.30 11.52
CA LEU A 116 -3.22 15.19 10.58
C LEU A 116 -2.78 13.84 11.19
N SER A 117 -1.73 13.83 12.01
CA SER A 117 -1.33 12.64 12.77
C SER A 117 -2.40 12.22 13.77
N GLN A 118 -3.04 13.16 14.47
CA GLN A 118 -4.15 12.86 15.38
C GLN A 118 -5.33 12.26 14.63
N LEU A 119 -5.71 12.81 13.49
CA LEU A 119 -6.72 12.22 12.61
C LEU A 119 -6.33 10.80 12.21
N PHE A 120 -5.11 10.60 11.71
CA PHE A 120 -4.65 9.27 11.33
C PHE A 120 -4.74 8.29 12.52
N HIS A 121 -4.31 8.67 13.71
CA HIS A 121 -4.38 7.82 14.91
C HIS A 121 -5.80 7.65 15.47
N SER A 122 -6.78 8.44 15.04
CA SER A 122 -8.18 8.33 15.50
C SER A 122 -8.90 7.09 14.96
N TYR A 123 -8.35 6.43 13.94
CA TYR A 123 -8.95 5.26 13.33
C TYR A 123 -8.01 4.06 13.23
N ASN A 124 -8.59 2.87 13.37
CA ASN A 124 -7.91 1.60 13.14
C ASN A 124 -8.33 1.02 11.78
N PRO A 125 -7.38 0.75 10.88
CA PRO A 125 -7.69 0.22 9.56
C PRO A 125 -8.01 -1.28 9.57
N TYR A 126 -7.55 -2.03 10.57
CA TYR A 126 -7.56 -3.50 10.55
C TYR A 126 -8.59 -4.15 11.47
N ASP A 127 -9.43 -3.39 12.20
CA ASP A 127 -10.37 -3.98 13.17
C ASP A 127 -11.32 -5.01 12.53
N HIS A 128 -11.71 -4.77 11.26
CA HIS A 128 -12.55 -5.68 10.47
C HIS A 128 -11.87 -7.00 10.10
N LYS A 129 -10.55 -7.14 10.31
CA LYS A 129 -9.76 -8.34 10.02
C LYS A 129 -9.72 -9.33 11.16
N VAL A 130 -10.13 -8.93 12.38
CA VAL A 130 -10.15 -9.83 13.53
C VAL A 130 -11.18 -10.95 13.28
N GLY A 131 -10.74 -12.19 13.48
CA GLY A 131 -11.50 -13.40 13.17
C GLY A 131 -11.31 -13.92 11.75
N GLU A 132 -10.61 -13.20 10.87
CA GLU A 132 -10.24 -13.72 9.56
C GLU A 132 -9.10 -14.74 9.66
N ARG A 133 -9.14 -15.76 8.80
CA ARG A 133 -8.02 -16.66 8.53
C ARG A 133 -7.22 -16.16 7.34
N GLN A 134 -5.91 -16.00 7.50
CA GLN A 134 -5.04 -15.41 6.49
C GLN A 134 -3.76 -16.22 6.29
N ASN A 135 -3.22 -16.19 5.06
CA ASN A 135 -1.89 -16.71 4.75
C ASN A 135 -0.87 -15.58 4.83
N VAL A 136 0.20 -15.79 5.60
CA VAL A 136 1.25 -14.78 5.87
C VAL A 136 2.64 -15.34 5.60
N LEU A 137 3.50 -14.54 4.96
CA LEU A 137 4.91 -14.86 4.77
C LEU A 137 5.73 -14.33 5.93
N VAL A 138 6.41 -15.21 6.67
CA VAL A 138 7.27 -14.82 7.79
C VAL A 138 8.65 -14.43 7.28
N THR A 139 9.08 -13.20 7.52
CA THR A 139 10.27 -12.62 6.88
C THR A 139 11.35 -12.17 7.85
N GLU A 140 10.97 -11.70 9.03
CA GLU A 140 11.92 -11.08 9.96
C GLU A 140 11.50 -11.21 11.43
N GLU A 141 12.40 -10.83 12.33
CA GLU A 141 12.16 -10.78 13.77
C GLU A 141 11.70 -9.39 14.20
N SER A 142 10.75 -9.30 15.14
CA SER A 142 10.31 -8.02 15.69
C SER A 142 11.46 -7.32 16.44
N PHE A 143 11.40 -5.99 16.53
CA PHE A 143 12.42 -5.19 17.22
C PHE A 143 12.60 -5.57 18.70
N ASP A 144 11.52 -5.99 19.37
CA ASP A 144 11.54 -6.44 20.76
C ASP A 144 11.85 -7.95 20.92
N SER A 145 12.13 -8.65 19.81
CA SER A 145 12.45 -10.08 19.75
C SER A 145 11.38 -11.03 20.30
N LYS A 146 10.14 -10.56 20.53
CA LYS A 146 9.05 -11.37 21.08
C LYS A 146 8.27 -12.14 20.02
N PHE A 147 8.24 -11.64 18.79
CA PHE A 147 7.46 -12.18 17.69
C PHE A 147 8.30 -12.30 16.42
N TYR A 148 7.79 -13.04 15.46
CA TYR A 148 8.16 -12.83 14.06
C TYR A 148 7.19 -11.89 13.38
N VAL A 149 7.72 -11.14 12.43
CA VAL A 149 7.00 -10.24 11.55
C VAL A 149 6.72 -10.98 10.25
N ALA A 150 5.45 -11.03 9.89
CA ALA A 150 4.96 -11.64 8.67
C ALA A 150 4.13 -10.65 7.86
N HIS A 151 4.00 -10.89 6.56
CA HIS A 151 3.17 -10.06 5.67
C HIS A 151 2.13 -10.91 4.95
N ASN A 152 0.89 -10.44 4.93
CA ASN A 152 -0.17 -11.02 4.11
C ASN A 152 -0.12 -10.51 2.67
N ARG A 153 -1.08 -10.92 1.83
CA ARG A 153 -1.19 -10.49 0.43
C ARG A 153 -1.37 -8.97 0.24
N PHE A 154 -1.83 -8.25 1.26
CA PHE A 154 -2.05 -6.81 1.23
C PHE A 154 -0.83 -6.03 1.78
N TYR A 155 0.28 -6.75 2.00
CA TYR A 155 1.51 -6.25 2.62
C TYR A 155 1.33 -5.78 4.07
N GLU A 156 0.20 -6.12 4.69
CA GLU A 156 -0.11 -5.77 6.08
C GLU A 156 0.71 -6.63 7.03
N GLN A 157 1.20 -6.00 8.10
CA GLN A 157 2.06 -6.66 9.07
C GLN A 157 1.24 -7.53 10.03
N VAL A 158 1.61 -8.80 10.15
CA VAL A 158 1.04 -9.76 11.09
C VAL A 158 2.14 -10.29 12.02
N LEU A 159 2.00 -10.06 13.31
CA LEU A 159 2.90 -10.59 14.33
C LEU A 159 2.50 -12.03 14.65
N VAL A 160 3.46 -12.93 14.56
CA VAL A 160 3.28 -14.37 14.76
C VAL A 160 4.19 -14.84 15.91
N PRO A 161 3.73 -15.72 16.82
CA PRO A 161 4.58 -16.31 17.84
C PRO A 161 5.84 -16.96 17.24
N LYS A 162 6.97 -16.86 17.93
CA LYS A 162 8.25 -17.41 17.44
C LYS A 162 8.19 -18.94 17.41
N ASN A 163 8.37 -19.50 16.23
CA ASN A 163 8.75 -20.89 16.01
C ASN A 163 9.82 -20.89 14.92
N PRO A 164 11.07 -21.34 15.19
CA PRO A 164 12.16 -21.34 14.21
C PRO A 164 11.80 -21.97 12.86
N GLU A 165 10.83 -22.88 12.82
CA GLU A 165 10.36 -23.50 11.58
C GLU A 165 9.58 -22.55 10.66
N PHE A 166 9.09 -21.41 11.15
CA PHE A 166 8.27 -20.47 10.39
C PHE A 166 9.08 -19.54 9.49
N MET A 167 10.32 -19.22 9.86
CA MET A 167 11.11 -18.21 9.14
C MET A 167 11.27 -18.56 7.65
N GLY A 168 10.94 -17.61 6.76
CA GLY A 168 10.99 -17.80 5.31
C GLY A 168 9.87 -18.68 4.73
N LYS A 169 8.83 -19.00 5.51
CA LYS A 169 7.69 -19.82 5.08
C LYS A 169 6.39 -19.03 5.09
N MET A 170 5.46 -19.46 4.24
CA MET A 170 4.06 -19.13 4.33
C MET A 170 3.42 -19.95 5.44
N VAL A 171 2.64 -19.29 6.30
CA VAL A 171 1.93 -19.88 7.44
C VAL A 171 0.49 -19.39 7.40
N GLU A 172 -0.46 -20.27 7.67
CA GLU A 172 -1.86 -19.90 7.88
C GLU A 172 -2.10 -19.52 9.34
N VAL A 173 -2.73 -18.38 9.57
CA VAL A 173 -2.97 -17.81 10.89
C VAL A 173 -4.41 -17.34 11.05
N ASP A 174 -4.95 -17.46 12.25
CA ASP A 174 -6.19 -16.82 12.66
C ASP A 174 -5.87 -15.47 13.33
N ILE A 175 -6.39 -14.38 12.77
CA ILE A 175 -6.17 -13.03 13.31
C ILE A 175 -7.01 -12.84 14.56
N TYR A 176 -6.38 -12.55 15.71
CA TYR A 176 -7.07 -12.40 16.99
C TYR A 176 -7.00 -10.99 17.60
N GLU A 177 -6.10 -10.15 17.09
CA GLU A 177 -5.94 -8.77 17.57
C GLU A 177 -5.52 -7.87 16.40
N ALA A 178 -6.05 -6.66 16.37
CA ALA A 178 -5.66 -5.61 15.44
C ALA A 178 -5.18 -4.39 16.22
N GLY A 179 -4.05 -3.83 15.82
CA GLY A 179 -3.54 -2.54 16.27
C GLY A 179 -3.48 -1.53 15.12
N LYS A 180 -2.95 -0.34 15.38
CA LYS A 180 -2.87 0.73 14.38
C LYS A 180 -2.03 0.37 13.15
N HIS A 181 -0.93 -0.36 13.36
CA HIS A 181 0.10 -0.64 12.34
C HIS A 181 0.33 -2.12 12.08
N PHE A 182 -0.32 -3.00 12.83
CA PHE A 182 -0.10 -4.45 12.77
C PHE A 182 -1.38 -5.19 13.16
N MET A 183 -1.41 -6.47 12.84
CA MET A 183 -2.31 -7.47 13.43
C MET A 183 -1.50 -8.50 14.19
N LYS A 184 -2.13 -9.28 15.06
CA LYS A 184 -1.54 -10.51 15.64
C LYS A 184 -2.30 -11.72 15.13
N GLY A 185 -1.54 -12.71 14.66
CA GLY A 185 -2.06 -13.96 14.13
C GLY A 185 -1.57 -15.14 14.97
N GLN A 186 -2.49 -16.04 15.31
CA GLN A 186 -2.15 -17.32 15.92
C GLN A 186 -2.04 -18.38 14.81
N PRO A 187 -0.89 -19.06 14.64
CA PRO A 187 -0.78 -20.19 13.71
C PRO A 187 -1.84 -21.24 13.99
N VAL A 188 -2.49 -21.71 12.93
CA VAL A 188 -3.45 -22.81 13.02
C VAL A 188 -2.68 -24.09 13.38
N SER A 189 -3.23 -24.94 14.24
CA SER A 189 -2.56 -26.13 14.77
C SER A 189 -2.08 -27.13 13.70
N ASP A 190 -2.79 -27.18 12.58
CA ASP A 190 -2.53 -28.02 11.40
C ASP A 190 -2.16 -27.18 10.17
N ALA A 191 -1.67 -25.95 10.38
CA ALA A 191 -1.32 -25.04 9.30
C ALA A 191 -0.34 -25.69 8.31
N ASN A 192 -0.73 -25.72 7.03
CA ASN A 192 0.15 -26.15 5.95
C ASN A 192 1.25 -25.11 5.75
N MET A 193 2.43 -25.37 6.32
CA MET A 193 3.60 -24.55 6.12
C MET A 193 4.29 -24.89 4.81
N TYR A 194 4.50 -23.90 3.96
CA TYR A 194 5.25 -24.10 2.72
C TYR A 194 6.22 -22.95 2.48
N THR A 195 7.40 -23.27 1.95
CA THR A 195 8.30 -22.24 1.45
C THR A 195 7.74 -21.76 0.12
N PRO A 196 7.52 -20.45 -0.08
CA PRO A 196 7.23 -19.90 -1.40
C PRO A 196 8.52 -19.89 -2.24
N SER A 197 9.14 -21.06 -2.41
CA SER A 197 10.31 -21.22 -3.25
C SER A 197 9.86 -21.36 -4.70
N ILE A 198 10.70 -20.80 -5.58
CA ILE A 198 10.59 -20.95 -7.01
C ILE A 198 10.60 -22.45 -7.30
N THR A 199 9.48 -22.99 -7.78
CA THR A 199 9.43 -24.28 -8.49
C THR A 199 10.64 -24.40 -9.40
N ARG A 200 11.12 -25.63 -9.70
CA ARG A 200 12.22 -25.89 -10.66
C ARG A 200 12.27 -24.79 -11.74
N PRO A 201 13.45 -24.21 -12.03
CA PRO A 201 13.58 -23.13 -13.00
C PRO A 201 12.70 -23.40 -14.20
N LEU A 202 11.87 -22.42 -14.54
CA LEU A 202 10.95 -22.57 -15.66
C LEU A 202 11.73 -23.02 -16.88
N ALA A 203 11.24 -24.06 -17.55
CA ALA A 203 11.87 -24.52 -18.78
C ALA A 203 11.94 -23.32 -19.76
N LYS A 204 12.98 -23.27 -20.59
CA LYS A 204 13.16 -22.19 -21.56
C LYS A 204 11.87 -21.99 -22.36
N GLY A 205 11.25 -20.81 -22.24
CA GLY A 205 9.96 -20.48 -22.87
C GLY A 205 8.72 -20.56 -21.96
N GLN A 206 8.85 -21.00 -20.70
CA GLN A 206 7.77 -20.92 -19.72
C GLN A 206 7.84 -19.61 -18.91
N VAL A 207 6.67 -19.01 -18.66
CA VAL A 207 6.52 -17.77 -17.89
C VAL A 207 5.83 -18.08 -16.55
N SER A 208 6.35 -17.50 -15.48
CA SER A 208 5.84 -17.64 -14.11
C SER A 208 4.45 -17.01 -14.00
N GLY A 209 3.49 -17.72 -13.42
CA GLY A 209 2.23 -17.12 -12.93
C GLY A 209 0.97 -17.38 -13.77
N LEU A 210 1.07 -17.91 -14.99
CA LEU A 210 -0.12 -18.23 -15.77
C LEU A 210 -0.81 -19.49 -15.22
N THR A 211 -2.03 -19.36 -14.70
CA THR A 211 -2.96 -20.50 -14.56
C THR A 211 -3.21 -21.12 -15.94
N GLU A 212 -3.58 -22.39 -16.04
CA GLU A 212 -3.84 -23.04 -17.35
C GLU A 212 -4.90 -22.29 -18.18
N VAL A 213 -5.87 -21.67 -17.50
CA VAL A 213 -6.86 -20.77 -18.09
C VAL A 213 -6.20 -19.54 -18.72
N SER A 214 -5.28 -18.89 -18.00
CA SER A 214 -4.55 -17.71 -18.49
C SER A 214 -3.57 -18.03 -19.63
N LYS A 215 -3.11 -19.29 -19.77
CA LYS A 215 -2.27 -19.69 -20.91
C LYS A 215 -3.04 -19.71 -22.22
N ARG A 216 -4.29 -20.19 -22.22
CA ARG A 216 -5.15 -20.21 -23.43
C ARG A 216 -5.46 -18.79 -23.91
N ASP A 217 -5.84 -17.89 -22.99
CA ASP A 217 -6.14 -16.49 -23.34
C ASP A 217 -4.90 -15.73 -23.81
N PHE A 218 -3.73 -16.00 -23.22
CA PHE A 218 -2.47 -15.38 -23.63
C PHE A 218 -2.00 -15.86 -25.02
N LEU A 219 -2.15 -17.16 -25.31
CA LEU A 219 -1.86 -17.73 -26.62
C LEU A 219 -2.81 -17.20 -27.70
N LEU A 220 -4.12 -17.14 -27.42
CA LEU A 220 -5.13 -16.58 -28.33
C LEU A 220 -4.83 -15.11 -28.69
N TYR A 221 -4.51 -14.29 -27.69
CA TYR A 221 -4.14 -12.88 -27.88
C TYR A 221 -2.89 -12.69 -28.77
N TYR A 222 -1.90 -13.57 -28.63
CA TYR A 222 -0.69 -13.51 -29.47
C TYR A 222 -0.94 -14.00 -30.89
N THR A 223 -1.71 -15.07 -31.08
CA THR A 223 -2.08 -15.57 -32.41
C THR A 223 -2.95 -14.60 -33.20
N SER A 224 -3.81 -13.81 -32.54
CA SER A 224 -4.60 -12.77 -33.21
C SER A 224 -3.75 -11.56 -33.63
N LYS A 225 -2.67 -11.26 -32.90
CA LYS A 225 -1.78 -10.13 -33.25
C LYS A 225 -0.74 -10.48 -34.31
N THR A 226 -0.26 -11.72 -34.40
CA THR A 226 0.62 -12.14 -35.50
C THR A 226 -0.12 -12.26 -36.83
N ALA A 227 -1.41 -12.61 -36.81
CA ALA A 227 -2.25 -12.61 -38.02
C ALA A 227 -2.53 -11.19 -38.56
N ALA A 228 -2.54 -10.16 -37.70
CA ALA A 228 -2.79 -8.77 -38.09
C ALA A 228 -1.53 -8.02 -38.61
N VAL A 229 -0.37 -8.68 -38.61
CA VAL A 229 0.92 -8.11 -39.10
C VAL A 229 1.34 -8.76 -40.44
N GLN A 230 0.53 -9.67 -40.98
CA GLN A 230 0.75 -10.32 -42.28
C GLN A 230 -0.45 -10.16 -43.26
N ALA A 231 -1.30 -9.15 -43.05
CA ALA A 231 -2.34 -8.73 -43.99
C ALA A 231 -2.17 -7.25 -44.34
#